data_AF-F8PX98-F1
#
_entry.id   AF-F8PX98-F1
#
_cell.length_a   1.000
_cell.length_b   1.000
_cell.length_c   1.000
_cell.angle_alpha   90.00
_cell.angle_beta   90.00
_cell.angle_gamma   90.00
#
_symmetry.space_group_name_H-M   'P 1'
#
loop_
_entity.id
_entity.type
_entity.pdbx_description
1 polymer ?
#
loop_
_entity_poly.entity_id
_entity_poly.type
_entity_poly.pdbx_seq_one_letter_code
_entity_poly.pdbx_strand_id
1 'polypeptide(L)'
;MCAQIQALINQLAKIQAAPAVEATVERKFNKKVEIVADPGAFEGHRARFAEWWIKLQVWIKANWDAFADNFEIAAAECYTAGVWPTWDDLKVEIEKYFKPQAERDWVRQQIRFFQQGSMRTDNYVTRFLALSIQGGLENEHAVELLEHNVNPRIAKQIYLKDTRSDNLALAAEEV
;
A
#
# COMPACT_ATOMS: atom_id res chain seq x y z
N MET A 1 -35.34 -40.62 18.03
CA MET A 1 -34.21 -40.38 17.11
C MET A 1 -34.55 -40.68 15.64
N CYS A 2 -35.41 -41.67 15.31
CA CYS A 2 -35.76 -41.97 13.91
C CYS A 2 -36.72 -40.97 13.23
N ALA A 3 -37.56 -40.24 13.97
CA ALA A 3 -38.55 -39.32 13.38
C ALA A 3 -37.93 -38.05 12.76
N GLN A 4 -36.86 -37.50 13.37
CA GLN A 4 -36.17 -36.32 12.86
C GLN A 4 -35.36 -36.61 11.60
N ILE A 5 -34.76 -37.81 11.52
CA ILE A 5 -34.05 -38.27 10.31
C ILE A 5 -35.06 -38.47 9.17
N GLN A 6 -36.23 -39.05 9.43
CA GLN A 6 -37.26 -39.23 8.41
C GLN A 6 -37.83 -37.89 7.92
N ALA A 7 -37.95 -36.89 8.80
CA ALA A 7 -38.37 -35.55 8.41
C ALA A 7 -37.35 -34.88 7.47
N LEU A 8 -36.05 -35.03 7.74
CA LEU A 8 -34.96 -34.52 6.89
C LEU A 8 -34.92 -35.22 5.52
N ILE A 9 -35.09 -36.54 5.48
CA ILE A 9 -35.13 -37.31 4.23
C ILE A 9 -36.32 -36.90 3.37
N ASN A 10 -37.49 -36.69 3.99
CA ASN A 10 -38.69 -36.24 3.27
C ASN A 10 -38.57 -34.79 2.76
N GLN A 11 -37.81 -33.93 3.45
CA GLN A 11 -37.51 -32.58 2.95
C GLN A 11 -36.51 -32.61 1.79
N LEU A 12 -35.47 -33.46 1.85
CA LEU A 12 -34.52 -33.61 0.75
C LEU A 12 -35.19 -34.16 -0.52
N ALA A 13 -36.08 -35.14 -0.38
CA ALA A 13 -36.82 -35.71 -1.49
C ALA A 13 -37.76 -34.69 -2.17
N LYS A 14 -38.33 -33.74 -1.41
CA LYS A 14 -39.13 -32.64 -1.98
C LYS A 14 -38.30 -31.64 -2.78
N ILE A 15 -37.05 -31.39 -2.37
CA ILE A 15 -36.12 -30.50 -3.09
C ILE A 15 -35.64 -31.18 -4.38
N GLN A 16 -35.43 -32.49 -4.37
CA GLN A 16 -34.98 -33.28 -5.53
C GLN A 16 -36.09 -33.61 -6.54
N ALA A 17 -37.36 -33.65 -6.11
CA ALA A 17 -38.51 -33.93 -6.97
C ALA A 17 -39.13 -32.68 -7.62
N ALA A 18 -38.63 -31.48 -7.31
CA ALA A 18 -38.98 -30.29 -8.09
C ALA A 18 -38.35 -30.45 -9.48
N PRO A 19 -39.11 -30.24 -10.58
CA PRO A 19 -38.56 -30.38 -11.91
C PRO A 19 -37.35 -29.46 -12.05
N ALA A 20 -36.31 -29.93 -12.73
CA ALA A 20 -35.24 -29.09 -13.22
C ALA A 20 -35.86 -28.07 -14.18
N VAL A 21 -36.40 -26.99 -13.63
CA VAL A 21 -36.70 -25.80 -14.38
C VAL A 21 -35.34 -25.27 -14.77
N GLU A 22 -35.02 -25.38 -16.05
CA GLU A 22 -34.10 -24.46 -16.72
C GLU A 22 -34.54 -23.04 -16.37
N ALA A 23 -34.03 -22.51 -15.27
CA ALA A 23 -33.95 -21.09 -15.04
C ALA A 23 -32.58 -20.70 -15.56
N THR A 24 -32.50 -20.56 -16.88
CA THR A 24 -31.66 -19.58 -17.55
C THR A 24 -32.00 -18.19 -17.02
N VAL A 25 -31.54 -17.93 -15.80
CA VAL A 25 -31.36 -16.57 -15.31
C VAL A 25 -29.87 -16.48 -15.09
N GLU A 26 -29.17 -16.05 -16.15
CA GLU A 26 -28.05 -15.15 -15.95
C GLU A 26 -28.49 -14.19 -14.84
N ARG A 27 -27.92 -14.37 -13.65
CA ARG A 27 -28.16 -13.47 -12.53
C ARG A 27 -27.46 -12.18 -12.97
N LYS A 28 -28.19 -11.38 -13.76
CA LYS A 28 -27.74 -10.11 -14.31
C LYS A 28 -27.21 -9.34 -13.12
N PHE A 29 -25.89 -9.21 -13.09
CA PHE A 29 -25.18 -8.36 -12.15
C PHE A 29 -25.66 -6.95 -12.45
N ASN A 30 -26.73 -6.55 -11.78
CA ASN A 30 -27.40 -5.30 -12.08
C ASN A 30 -26.48 -4.16 -11.64
N LYS A 31 -25.91 -3.52 -12.67
CA LYS A 31 -25.02 -2.35 -12.67
C LYS A 31 -23.58 -2.58 -12.19
N LYS A 32 -22.85 -3.47 -12.88
CA LYS A 32 -21.44 -3.14 -13.19
C LYS A 32 -21.46 -1.80 -13.94
N VAL A 33 -20.71 -0.81 -13.47
CA VAL A 33 -20.42 0.35 -14.32
C VAL A 33 -19.49 -0.18 -15.41
N GLU A 34 -20.06 -0.50 -16.57
CA GLU A 34 -19.45 -1.15 -17.74
C GLU A 34 -18.21 -0.41 -18.29
N ILE A 35 -17.94 0.78 -17.76
CA ILE A 35 -16.89 1.70 -18.19
C ILE A 35 -15.50 1.24 -17.73
N VAL A 36 -15.39 0.51 -16.61
CA VAL A 36 -14.09 0.04 -16.08
C VAL A 36 -14.01 -1.48 -16.18
N ALA A 37 -13.13 -1.97 -17.06
CA ALA A 37 -12.88 -3.39 -17.25
C ALA A 37 -12.26 -4.04 -16.01
N ASP A 38 -12.66 -5.29 -15.75
CA ASP A 38 -12.06 -6.14 -14.72
C ASP A 38 -10.55 -6.32 -15.01
N PRO A 39 -9.66 -6.03 -14.04
CA PRO A 39 -8.23 -6.18 -14.21
C PRO A 39 -7.76 -7.63 -14.39
N GLY A 40 -8.62 -8.62 -14.08
CA GLY A 40 -8.28 -10.04 -14.13
C GLY A 40 -7.32 -10.47 -13.02
N ALA A 41 -6.95 -11.75 -13.00
CA ALA A 41 -6.02 -12.31 -12.02
C ALA A 41 -4.60 -11.74 -12.20
N PHE A 42 -3.89 -11.46 -11.10
CA PHE A 42 -2.49 -11.09 -11.18
C PHE A 42 -1.61 -12.31 -11.46
N GLU A 43 -0.93 -12.32 -12.60
CA GLU A 43 -0.09 -13.45 -13.05
C GLU A 43 1.29 -13.50 -12.36
N GLY A 44 1.55 -12.68 -11.34
CA GLY A 44 2.80 -12.68 -10.59
C GLY A 44 3.95 -11.89 -11.21
N HIS A 45 3.77 -11.33 -12.41
CA HIS A 45 4.79 -10.52 -13.08
C HIS A 45 4.96 -9.14 -12.41
N ARG A 46 5.99 -9.01 -11.55
CA ARG A 46 6.29 -7.78 -10.79
C ARG A 46 6.37 -6.51 -11.65
N ALA A 47 6.92 -6.56 -12.86
CA ALA A 47 7.01 -5.40 -13.75
C ALA A 47 5.64 -4.86 -14.22
N ARG A 48 4.61 -5.72 -14.19
CA ARG A 48 3.22 -5.36 -14.54
C ARG A 48 2.36 -5.06 -13.32
N PHE A 49 2.93 -5.18 -12.11
CA PHE A 49 2.20 -4.95 -10.87
C PHE A 49 1.65 -3.52 -10.80
N ALA A 50 2.47 -2.51 -11.11
CA ALA A 50 2.02 -1.11 -11.05
C ALA A 50 0.80 -0.86 -11.96
N GLU A 51 0.84 -1.39 -13.18
CA GLU A 51 -0.27 -1.26 -14.13
C GLU A 51 -1.52 -2.02 -13.66
N TRP A 52 -1.35 -3.28 -13.24
CA TRP A 52 -2.45 -4.11 -12.75
C TRP A 52 -3.07 -3.56 -11.45
N TRP A 53 -2.24 -3.07 -10.53
CA TRP A 53 -2.65 -2.51 -9.24
C TRP A 53 -3.48 -1.23 -9.41
N ILE A 54 -3.05 -0.33 -10.31
CA ILE A 54 -3.82 0.87 -10.64
C ILE A 54 -5.18 0.49 -11.24
N LYS A 55 -5.22 -0.47 -12.18
CA LYS A 55 -6.47 -0.97 -12.76
C LYS A 55 -7.40 -1.56 -11.69
N LEU A 56 -6.86 -2.34 -10.76
CA LEU A 56 -7.62 -2.90 -9.64
C LEU A 56 -8.18 -1.82 -8.71
N GLN A 57 -7.38 -0.83 -8.34
CA GLN A 57 -7.83 0.26 -7.48
C GLN A 57 -8.96 1.08 -8.12
N VAL A 58 -8.85 1.39 -9.42
CA VAL A 58 -9.89 2.11 -10.17
C VAL A 58 -11.15 1.26 -10.29
N TRP A 59 -11.00 -0.04 -10.58
CA TRP A 59 -12.12 -0.97 -10.72
C TRP A 59 -12.89 -1.15 -9.40
N ILE A 60 -12.19 -1.33 -8.27
CA ILE A 60 -12.82 -1.45 -6.95
C ILE A 60 -13.58 -0.16 -6.61
N LYS A 61 -12.97 1.02 -6.79
CA LYS A 61 -13.63 2.30 -6.51
C LYS A 61 -14.86 2.53 -7.39
N ALA A 62 -14.79 2.16 -8.67
CA ALA A 62 -15.89 2.34 -9.62
C ALA A 62 -17.06 1.37 -9.38
N ASN A 63 -16.82 0.27 -8.69
CA ASN A 63 -17.82 -0.77 -8.42
C ASN A 63 -18.08 -0.95 -6.91
N TRP A 64 -17.66 0.01 -6.08
CA TRP A 64 -17.72 -0.08 -4.61
C TRP A 64 -19.12 -0.41 -4.11
N ASP A 65 -20.15 0.25 -4.63
CA ASP A 65 -21.54 0.03 -4.25
C ASP A 65 -22.05 -1.38 -4.58
N ALA A 66 -21.51 -2.02 -5.63
CA ALA A 66 -21.84 -3.40 -5.99
C ALA A 66 -21.11 -4.43 -5.11
N PHE A 67 -20.01 -4.01 -4.47
CA PHE A 67 -19.28 -4.84 -3.50
C PHE A 67 -19.76 -4.62 -2.07
N ALA A 68 -20.28 -3.46 -1.72
CA ALA A 68 -20.66 -3.11 -0.34
C ALA A 68 -21.51 -4.21 0.32
N ASP A 69 -22.55 -4.69 -0.34
CA ASP A 69 -23.43 -5.74 0.21
C ASP A 69 -22.73 -7.11 0.39
N ASN A 70 -21.90 -7.54 -0.56
CA ASN A 70 -21.20 -8.83 -0.49
C ASN A 70 -19.92 -8.77 0.37
N PHE A 71 -19.27 -7.62 0.42
CA PHE A 71 -18.07 -7.37 1.22
C PHE A 71 -18.47 -7.19 2.68
N GLU A 72 -19.59 -6.52 3.00
CA GLU A 72 -20.11 -6.49 4.36
C GLU A 72 -20.54 -7.88 4.84
N ILE A 73 -21.16 -8.73 4.01
CA ILE A 73 -21.55 -10.09 4.40
C ILE A 73 -20.33 -11.01 4.56
N ALA A 74 -19.42 -11.07 3.58
CA ALA A 74 -18.22 -11.91 3.66
C ALA A 74 -17.23 -11.41 4.72
N ALA A 75 -17.10 -10.08 4.87
CA ALA A 75 -16.31 -9.52 5.95
C ALA A 75 -17.02 -9.69 7.29
N ALA A 76 -18.35 -9.65 7.41
CA ALA A 76 -19.04 -9.91 8.69
C ALA A 76 -18.81 -11.33 9.22
N GLU A 77 -18.82 -12.35 8.35
CA GLU A 77 -18.47 -13.73 8.71
C GLU A 77 -16.99 -13.87 9.15
N CYS A 78 -16.08 -13.05 8.62
CA CYS A 78 -14.67 -13.00 9.02
C CYS A 78 -14.39 -12.02 10.19
N TYR A 79 -15.18 -10.96 10.37
CA TYR A 79 -15.05 -9.93 11.40
C TYR A 79 -15.41 -10.50 12.77
N THR A 80 -16.29 -11.51 12.84
CA THR A 80 -16.53 -12.27 14.08
C THR A 80 -15.31 -13.03 14.60
N ALA A 81 -14.25 -13.19 13.79
CA ALA A 81 -12.97 -13.77 14.21
C ALA A 81 -11.89 -12.73 14.54
N GLY A 82 -12.09 -11.43 14.26
CA GLY A 82 -11.16 -10.36 14.62
C GLY A 82 -9.83 -10.32 13.82
N VAL A 83 -9.76 -10.95 12.64
CA VAL A 83 -8.48 -11.16 11.91
C VAL A 83 -8.32 -10.27 10.66
N TRP A 84 -9.34 -9.56 10.20
CA TRP A 84 -9.25 -8.86 8.91
C TRP A 84 -8.81 -7.38 9.01
N PRO A 85 -7.78 -6.95 8.24
CA PRO A 85 -7.31 -5.56 8.18
C PRO A 85 -8.33 -4.63 7.52
N THR A 86 -8.25 -3.32 7.80
CA THR A 86 -9.01 -2.32 7.04
C THR A 86 -8.58 -2.32 5.56
N TRP A 87 -9.38 -1.73 4.66
CA TRP A 87 -9.00 -1.61 3.25
C TRP A 87 -7.66 -0.89 3.06
N ASP A 88 -7.38 0.13 3.88
CA ASP A 88 -6.11 0.85 3.87
C ASP A 88 -4.95 -0.02 4.38
N ASP A 89 -5.16 -0.81 5.43
CA ASP A 89 -4.16 -1.75 5.94
C ASP A 89 -3.86 -2.89 4.95
N LEU A 90 -4.89 -3.42 4.28
CA LEU A 90 -4.75 -4.43 3.24
C LEU A 90 -3.96 -3.89 2.05
N LYS A 91 -4.25 -2.64 1.65
CA LYS A 91 -3.51 -1.94 0.60
C LYS A 91 -2.04 -1.81 0.95
N VAL A 92 -1.71 -1.43 2.19
CA VAL A 92 -0.33 -1.34 2.68
C VAL A 92 0.38 -2.69 2.62
N GLU A 93 -0.27 -3.77 3.06
CA GLU A 93 0.32 -5.10 3.08
C GLU A 93 0.55 -5.64 1.65
N ILE A 94 -0.39 -5.41 0.73
CA ILE A 94 -0.19 -5.77 -0.69
C ILE A 94 0.96 -4.97 -1.29
N GLU A 95 1.01 -3.65 -1.08
CA GLU A 95 2.10 -2.83 -1.61
C GLU A 95 3.47 -3.25 -1.06
N LYS A 96 3.54 -3.74 0.19
CA LYS A 96 4.75 -4.29 0.81
C LYS A 96 5.25 -5.57 0.12
N TYR A 97 4.37 -6.47 -0.30
CA TYR A 97 4.76 -7.72 -0.98
C TYR A 97 5.14 -7.52 -2.45
N PHE A 98 4.54 -6.54 -3.12
CA PHE A 98 4.63 -6.40 -4.58
C PHE A 98 5.44 -5.19 -5.07
N LYS A 99 5.70 -4.15 -4.26
CA LYS A 99 6.79 -3.22 -4.58
C LYS A 99 8.10 -4.02 -4.58
N PRO A 100 8.90 -3.99 -5.65
CA PRO A 100 10.15 -4.74 -5.65
C PRO A 100 11.04 -4.22 -4.51
N GLN A 101 11.33 -5.07 -3.52
CA GLN A 101 12.38 -4.76 -2.54
C GLN A 101 13.69 -4.38 -3.26
N ALA A 102 13.94 -4.97 -4.44
CA ALA A 102 15.02 -4.60 -5.34
C ALA A 102 15.00 -3.12 -5.80
N GLU A 103 13.84 -2.48 -5.97
CA GLU A 103 13.78 -1.04 -6.27
C GLU A 103 14.12 -0.21 -5.03
N ARG A 104 13.63 -0.60 -3.84
CA ARG A 104 14.03 0.06 -2.58
C ARG A 104 15.52 -0.09 -2.34
N ASP A 105 16.06 -1.28 -2.55
CA ASP A 105 17.48 -1.59 -2.38
C ASP A 105 18.34 -0.89 -3.43
N TRP A 106 17.85 -0.80 -4.68
CA TRP A 106 18.50 -0.03 -5.74
C TRP A 106 18.52 1.47 -5.41
N VAL A 107 17.40 2.04 -4.92
CA VAL A 107 17.34 3.44 -4.47
C VAL A 107 18.26 3.66 -3.25
N ARG A 108 18.29 2.72 -2.30
CA ARG A 108 19.24 2.73 -1.16
C ARG A 108 20.68 2.69 -1.63
N GLN A 109 21.00 1.95 -2.69
CA GLN A 109 22.33 1.98 -3.30
C GLN A 109 22.60 3.31 -4.00
N GLN A 110 21.64 3.86 -4.73
CA GLN A 110 21.81 5.15 -5.41
C GLN A 110 22.06 6.29 -4.42
N ILE A 111 21.28 6.38 -3.34
CA ILE A 111 21.40 7.47 -2.38
C ILE A 111 22.73 7.45 -1.61
N ARG A 112 23.30 6.26 -1.37
CA ARG A 112 24.64 6.12 -0.76
C ARG A 112 25.73 6.85 -1.55
N PHE A 113 25.62 6.88 -2.87
CA PHE A 113 26.58 7.54 -3.75
C PHE A 113 26.10 8.89 -4.28
N PHE A 114 24.96 9.40 -3.80
CA PHE A 114 24.38 10.65 -4.27
C PHE A 114 25.05 11.88 -3.64
N GLN A 115 26.22 12.23 -4.17
CA GLN A 115 27.03 13.37 -3.75
C GLN A 115 26.47 14.70 -4.28
N GLN A 116 26.49 15.76 -3.46
CA GLN A 116 26.04 17.08 -3.87
C GLN A 116 26.90 17.67 -5.00
N GLY A 117 28.22 17.52 -4.92
CA GLY A 117 29.15 18.08 -5.89
C GLY A 117 28.97 19.60 -6.07
N SER A 118 28.79 20.04 -7.33
CA SER A 118 28.50 21.43 -7.71
C SER A 118 27.01 21.77 -7.76
N MET A 119 26.13 20.83 -7.40
CA MET A 119 24.68 21.04 -7.43
C MET A 119 24.26 22.12 -6.44
N ARG A 120 23.34 23.00 -6.87
CA ARG A 120 22.69 23.98 -6.00
C ARG A 120 22.00 23.25 -4.83
N THR A 121 22.17 23.78 -3.62
CA THR A 121 21.77 23.10 -2.37
C THR A 121 20.29 22.71 -2.32
N ASP A 122 19.40 23.57 -2.78
CA ASP A 122 17.95 23.31 -2.85
C ASP A 122 17.59 22.18 -3.82
N ASN A 123 18.23 22.14 -5.00
CA ASN A 123 18.05 21.06 -5.97
C ASN A 123 18.56 19.73 -5.41
N TYR A 124 19.69 19.77 -4.70
CA TYR A 124 20.26 18.61 -4.04
C TYR A 124 19.34 18.07 -2.94
N VAL A 125 18.90 18.94 -2.02
CA VAL A 125 17.99 18.58 -0.92
C VAL A 125 16.69 18.01 -1.45
N THR A 126 16.10 18.63 -2.47
CA THR A 126 14.86 18.15 -3.10
C THR A 126 15.02 16.72 -3.65
N ARG A 127 16.13 16.45 -4.36
CA ARG A 127 16.40 15.12 -4.93
C ARG A 127 16.76 14.09 -3.87
N PHE A 128 17.54 14.49 -2.87
CA PHE A 128 17.92 13.63 -1.75
C PHE A 128 16.68 13.17 -0.97
N LEU A 129 15.78 14.09 -0.60
CA LEU A 129 14.54 13.78 0.11
C LEU A 129 13.63 12.83 -0.69
N ALA A 130 13.50 13.06 -2.00
CA ALA A 130 12.72 12.17 -2.87
C ALA A 130 13.30 10.74 -2.88
N LEU A 131 14.62 10.59 -2.97
CA LEU A 131 15.30 9.30 -2.90
C LEU A 131 15.14 8.64 -1.52
N SER A 132 15.22 9.41 -0.42
CA SER A 132 15.02 8.88 0.93
C SER A 132 13.62 8.32 1.14
N ILE A 133 12.59 9.03 0.68
CA ILE A 133 11.19 8.59 0.74
C ILE A 133 10.98 7.35 -0.13
N GLN A 134 11.51 7.35 -1.35
CA GLN A 134 11.36 6.24 -2.29
C GLN A 134 12.09 4.97 -1.80
N GLY A 135 13.27 5.13 -1.19
CA GLY A 135 14.06 4.04 -0.62
C GLY A 135 13.56 3.57 0.75
N GLY A 136 12.58 4.27 1.34
CA GLY A 136 12.09 4.00 2.70
C GLY A 136 13.24 4.04 3.72
N LEU A 137 14.03 5.11 3.70
CA LEU A 137 15.08 5.34 4.69
C LEU A 137 14.47 5.88 5.98
N GLU A 138 14.97 5.38 7.11
CA GLU A 138 14.71 5.97 8.42
C GLU A 138 15.40 7.33 8.54
N ASN A 139 14.82 8.21 9.36
CA ASN A 139 15.30 9.59 9.49
C ASN A 139 16.77 9.66 9.92
N GLU A 140 17.17 8.85 10.90
CA GLU A 140 18.55 8.80 11.41
C GLU A 140 19.53 8.46 10.29
N HIS A 141 19.26 7.39 9.54
CA HIS A 141 20.11 6.98 8.42
C HIS A 141 20.09 7.99 7.25
N ALA A 142 18.96 8.67 7.03
CA ALA A 142 18.88 9.74 6.05
C ALA A 142 19.73 10.95 6.44
N VAL A 143 19.81 11.30 7.73
CA VAL A 143 20.69 12.37 8.21
C VAL A 143 22.16 12.00 8.02
N GLU A 144 22.57 10.80 8.43
CA GLU A 144 23.95 10.32 8.25
C GLU A 144 24.42 10.42 6.78
N LEU A 145 23.58 9.95 5.86
CA LEU A 145 23.87 10.00 4.43
C LEU A 145 23.88 11.43 3.89
N LEU A 146 23.01 12.30 4.40
CA LEU A 146 23.00 13.70 4.02
C LEU A 146 24.29 14.40 4.44
N GLU A 147 24.71 14.20 5.69
CA GLU A 147 25.96 14.77 6.23
C GLU A 147 27.19 14.29 5.48
N HIS A 148 27.21 13.00 5.09
CA HIS A 148 28.33 12.42 4.36
C HIS A 148 28.40 12.90 2.90
N ASN A 149 27.25 13.17 2.28
CA ASN A 149 27.15 13.41 0.84
C ASN A 149 26.97 14.90 0.47
N VAL A 150 26.68 15.77 1.45
CA VAL A 150 26.62 17.23 1.26
C VAL A 150 28.02 17.78 0.95
N ASN A 151 28.08 18.90 0.23
CA ASN A 151 29.35 19.52 -0.11
C ASN A 151 30.13 19.87 1.19
N PRO A 152 31.41 19.47 1.33
CA PRO A 152 32.18 19.70 2.56
C PRO A 152 32.25 21.16 2.99
N ARG A 153 32.18 22.11 2.04
CA ARG A 153 32.13 23.54 2.34
C ARG A 153 30.84 23.93 3.06
N ILE A 154 29.72 23.32 2.67
CA ILE A 154 28.41 23.54 3.29
C ILE A 154 28.35 22.86 4.66
N ALA A 155 28.80 21.60 4.76
CA ALA A 155 28.91 20.89 6.05
C ALA A 155 29.71 21.73 7.06
N LYS A 156 30.87 22.26 6.63
CA LYS A 156 31.70 23.13 7.48
C LYS A 156 30.98 24.42 7.88
N GLN A 157 30.21 25.03 6.98
CA GLN A 157 29.45 26.25 7.32
C GLN A 157 28.32 25.97 8.32
N ILE A 158 27.66 24.82 8.21
CA ILE A 158 26.62 24.39 9.16
C ILE A 158 27.26 24.19 10.54
N TYR A 159 28.32 23.38 10.61
CA TYR A 159 29.05 23.13 11.86
C TYR A 159 29.51 24.44 12.54
N LEU A 160 30.15 25.33 11.78
CA LEU A 160 30.62 26.62 12.32
C LEU A 160 29.48 27.54 12.78
N LYS A 161 28.31 27.50 12.13
CA LYS A 161 27.14 28.26 12.56
C LYS A 161 26.53 27.70 13.83
N ASP A 162 26.46 26.38 13.94
CA ASP A 162 25.92 25.67 15.09
C ASP A 162 26.76 25.93 16.35
N THR A 163 28.09 25.73 16.23
CA THR A 163 29.04 26.08 17.30
C THR A 163 28.95 27.56 17.69
N ARG A 164 28.72 28.46 16.73
CA ARG A 164 28.53 29.88 17.04
C ARG A 164 27.19 30.16 17.72
N SER A 165 26.15 29.42 17.39
CA SER A 165 24.83 29.50 18.04
C SER A 165 24.92 29.11 19.52
N ASP A 166 25.59 27.99 19.82
CA ASP A 166 25.78 27.52 21.20
C ASP A 166 26.57 28.52 22.04
N ASN A 167 27.65 29.07 21.49
CA ASN A 167 28.45 30.09 22.16
C ASN A 167 27.65 31.38 22.44
N LEU A 168 26.73 31.76 21.55
CA LEU A 168 25.86 32.92 21.75
C LEU A 168 24.77 32.65 22.79
N ALA A 169 24.24 31.43 22.85
CA ALA A 169 23.28 31.02 23.88
C ALA A 169 23.92 31.06 25.26
N LEU A 170 25.13 30.49 25.42
CA LEU A 170 25.89 30.54 26.66
C LEU A 170 26.21 31.97 27.10
N ALA A 171 26.64 32.82 26.17
CA ALA A 171 26.94 34.24 26.47
C ALA A 171 25.69 35.06 26.85
N ALA A 172 24.49 34.61 26.46
CA ALA A 172 23.23 35.27 26.83
C ALA A 172 22.69 34.81 28.20
N GLU A 173 23.10 33.64 28.69
CA GLU A 173 22.77 33.16 30.04
C GLU A 173 23.67 33.74 31.13
N GLU A 174 24.84 34.28 30.76
CA GLU A 174 25.79 34.92 31.69
C GLU A 174 25.53 36.43 31.93
N VAL A 175 24.43 37.01 31.38
CA VAL A 175 24.00 38.42 31.57
C VAL A 175 22.76 38.52 32.45
#